data_AF-A0A522FXA6-F1
#
_entry.id   AF-A0A522FXA6-F1
#
_cell.length_a   1.000
_cell.length_b   1.000
_cell.length_c   1.000
_cell.angle_alpha   90.00
_cell.angle_beta   90.00
_cell.angle_gamma   90.00
#
_symmetry.space_group_name_H-M   'P 1'
#
loop_
_entity.id
_entity.type
_entity.pdbx_description
1 polymer ?
#
loop_
_entity_poly.entity_id
_entity_poly.type
_entity_poly.pdbx_seq_one_letter_code
_entity_poly.pdbx_strand_id
1 'polypeptide(L)' 'LERSGKAGRSRWQGRRPRVRGVVMNPVDHPMGGGEGRASGGHPRSRKGIPAKGFKTRDKKKYSAKFIIERRKK' A
#
# COMPACT_ATOMS: atom_id res chain seq x y z
N LEU A 1 12.98 14.35 13.50
CA LEU A 1 12.80 13.46 12.33
C LEU A 1 13.99 13.65 11.39
N GLU A 2 14.84 12.63 11.21
CA GLU A 2 15.98 12.71 10.27
C GLU A 2 15.46 12.74 8.83
N ARG A 3 15.83 13.77 8.05
CA ARG A 3 15.48 13.87 6.62
C ARG A 3 16.59 13.24 5.78
N SER A 4 16.27 12.21 5.00
CA SER A 4 17.27 11.42 4.27
C SER A 4 18.00 12.14 3.13
N GLY A 5 17.53 13.31 2.65
CA GLY A 5 18.24 14.22 1.75
C GLY A 5 18.49 13.77 0.30
N LYS A 6 18.65 12.47 0.04
CA LYS A 6 18.89 11.89 -1.30
C LYS A 6 18.38 10.47 -1.41
N ALA A 7 18.11 10.02 -2.65
CA ALA A 7 17.67 8.65 -2.92
C ALA A 7 18.67 7.57 -2.44
N GLY A 8 19.97 7.86 -2.50
CA GLY A 8 21.03 6.94 -2.08
C GLY A 8 20.96 6.55 -0.59
N ARG A 9 20.47 7.42 0.29
CA ARG A 9 20.33 7.10 1.72
C ARG A 9 19.33 5.97 1.96
N SER A 10 18.25 5.91 1.18
CA SER A 10 17.30 4.78 1.24
C SER A 10 17.92 3.48 0.72
N ARG A 11 18.82 3.55 -0.26
CA ARG A 11 19.56 2.39 -0.77
C ARG A 11 20.51 1.82 0.27
N TRP A 12 21.19 2.67 1.04
CA TRP A 12 22.05 2.24 2.16
C TRP A 12 21.28 1.52 3.27
N GLN A 13 19.98 1.82 3.43
CA GLN A 13 19.08 1.10 4.33
C GLN A 13 18.51 -0.20 3.71
N GLY A 14 19.02 -0.65 2.56
CA GLY A 14 18.54 -1.84 1.86
C GLY A 14 17.19 -1.68 1.14
N ARG A 15 16.62 -0.47 1.08
CA ARG A 15 15.33 -0.23 0.42
C ARG A 15 15.53 -0.02 -1.08
N ARG A 16 14.77 -0.76 -1.90
CA ARG A 16 14.74 -0.62 -3.37
C ARG A 16 13.66 0.37 -3.81
N PRO A 17 13.80 1.02 -4.99
CA PRO A 17 12.75 1.88 -5.53
C PRO A 17 11.45 1.09 -5.75
N ARG A 18 10.31 1.69 -5.44
CA ARG A 18 8.97 1.12 -5.66
C ARG A 18 8.25 1.89 -6.76
N VAL A 19 7.78 1.17 -7.78
CA VAL A 19 6.98 1.74 -8.88
C VAL A 19 5.52 1.90 -8.44
N ARG A 20 4.87 2.98 -8.87
CA ARG A 20 3.43 3.24 -8.62
C ARG A 20 2.56 2.34 -9.50
N GLY A 21 1.48 1.79 -8.96
CA GLY A 21 0.57 0.90 -9.71
C GLY A 21 -0.12 1.57 -10.90
N VAL A 22 -0.36 2.89 -10.81
CA VAL A 22 -0.99 3.70 -11.88
C VAL A 22 -0.13 3.78 -13.16
N VAL A 23 1.20 3.59 -13.03
CA VAL A 23 2.12 3.68 -14.17
C VAL A 23 2.32 2.30 -14.83
N MET A 24 1.71 1.25 -14.28
CA MET A 24 1.82 -0.11 -14.79
C MET A 24 0.76 -0.38 -15.87
N ASN A 25 0.89 -1.51 -16.58
CA ASN A 25 -0.14 -1.96 -17.51
C ASN A 25 -1.31 -2.64 -16.78
N PRO A 26 -2.48 -2.80 -17.42
CA PRO A 26 -3.63 -3.50 -16.82
C PRO A 26 -3.33 -4.94 -16.37
N VAL A 27 -2.42 -5.63 -17.06
CA VAL A 27 -1.98 -7.00 -16.72
C VAL A 27 -1.19 -7.06 -15.40
N ASP A 28 -0.46 -6.00 -15.07
CA ASP A 28 0.45 -5.97 -13.92
C ASP A 28 -0.24 -5.50 -12.64
N HIS A 29 -1.20 -4.58 -12.78
CA HIS A 29 -1.85 -3.94 -11.65
C HIS A 29 -3.30 -3.58 -11.95
N PRO A 30 -4.25 -3.81 -11.02
CA PRO A 30 -5.65 -3.38 -11.15
C PRO A 30 -5.88 -1.87 -11.28
N MET A 31 -4.82 -1.06 -11.24
CA MET A 31 -4.87 0.40 -11.36
C MET A 31 -4.08 0.88 -12.58
N GLY A 32 -3.53 -0.05 -13.36
CA GLY A 32 -2.69 0.22 -14.51
C GLY A 32 -3.50 0.44 -15.78
N GLY A 33 -2.86 1.06 -16.77
CA GLY A 33 -3.42 1.41 -18.06
C GLY A 33 -4.25 2.71 -18.06
N GLY A 34 -4.99 2.88 -19.15
CA GLY A 34 -5.63 4.13 -19.54
C GLY A 34 -4.75 4.93 -20.51
N GLU A 35 -5.40 5.68 -21.41
CA GLU A 35 -4.69 6.59 -22.31
C GLU A 35 -4.14 7.79 -21.52
N GLY A 36 -2.88 8.13 -21.75
CA GLY A 36 -2.21 9.19 -20.99
C GLY A 36 -2.14 8.90 -19.49
N ARG A 37 -2.40 9.92 -18.67
CA ARG A 37 -2.34 9.79 -17.20
C ARG A 37 -3.73 9.50 -16.63
N ALA A 38 -3.90 8.30 -16.08
CA ALA A 38 -5.11 7.90 -15.37
C ALA A 38 -5.01 8.02 -13.84
N SER A 39 -6.14 7.97 -13.15
CA SER A 39 -6.22 7.98 -11.68
C SER A 39 -6.07 6.58 -11.05
N GLY A 40 -6.44 5.53 -11.80
CA GLY A 40 -6.48 4.14 -11.31
C GLY A 40 -7.73 3.79 -10.48
N GLY A 41 -8.73 4.68 -10.42
CA GLY A 41 -10.01 4.42 -9.76
C GLY A 41 -9.92 4.18 -8.25
N HIS A 42 -10.71 3.24 -7.73
CA HIS A 42 -10.64 2.85 -6.32
C HIS A 42 -9.29 2.21 -5.99
N PRO A 43 -8.53 2.72 -5.00
CA PRO A 43 -7.20 2.21 -4.71
C PRO A 43 -7.23 0.75 -4.25
N ARG A 44 -6.53 -0.10 -5.00
CA ARG A 44 -6.45 -1.55 -4.77
C ARG A 44 -5.00 -2.02 -4.65
N SER A 45 -4.81 -3.15 -3.98
CA SER A 45 -3.56 -3.91 -4.03
C SER A 45 -3.42 -4.62 -5.37
N ARG A 46 -2.27 -5.24 -5.63
CA ARG A 46 -2.05 -6.09 -6.82
C ARG A 46 -3.09 -7.21 -6.95
N LYS A 47 -3.61 -7.70 -5.81
CA LYS A 47 -4.64 -8.75 -5.75
C LYS A 47 -6.07 -8.19 -5.74
N GLY A 48 -6.25 -6.90 -6.02
CA GLY A 48 -7.58 -6.27 -6.04
C GLY A 48 -8.16 -5.91 -4.66
N ILE A 49 -7.45 -6.18 -3.57
CA ILE A 49 -7.92 -5.88 -2.19
C ILE A 49 -7.94 -4.36 -1.99
N PRO A 50 -9.02 -3.75 -1.47
CA PRO A 50 -9.08 -2.31 -1.24
C PRO A 50 -7.98 -1.82 -0.29
N ALA A 51 -7.26 -0.77 -0.67
CA ALA A 51 -6.11 -0.23 0.07
C ALA A 51 -6.46 0.94 1.00
N LYS A 52 -7.73 1.38 1.01
CA LYS A 52 -8.24 2.45 1.89
C LYS A 52 -9.36 1.89 2.77
N GLY A 53 -9.23 2.04 4.09
CA GLY A 53 -10.28 1.69 5.07
C GLY A 53 -10.52 0.19 5.33
N PHE A 54 -10.00 -0.71 4.48
CA PHE A 54 -10.20 -2.15 4.64
C PHE A 54 -9.47 -2.72 5.86
N LYS A 55 -10.21 -3.35 6.77
CA LYS A 55 -9.66 -4.01 7.96
C LYS A 55 -9.18 -5.42 7.59
N THR A 56 -7.89 -5.67 7.71
CA THR A 56 -7.26 -6.97 7.38
C THR A 56 -7.17 -7.95 8.55
N ARG A 57 -7.44 -7.50 9.79
CA ARG A 57 -7.43 -8.38 10.97
C ARG A 57 -8.64 -9.32 10.94
N ASP A 58 -8.39 -10.60 11.11
CA ASP A 58 -9.44 -11.59 11.30
C ASP A 58 -10.32 -11.25 12.51
N LYS A 59 -11.64 -11.31 12.31
CA LYS A 59 -12.66 -11.03 13.31
C LYS A 59 -12.72 -12.12 14.39
N LYS A 60 -12.38 -13.38 14.06
CA LYS A 60 -12.49 -14.54 14.95
C LYS A 60 -11.20 -14.93 15.67
N LYS A 61 -10.13 -14.14 15.54
CA LYS A 61 -8.83 -14.44 16.17
C LYS A 61 -8.97 -14.56 17.70
N TYR A 62 -8.44 -15.63 18.30
CA TYR A 62 -8.51 -15.92 19.75
C TYR A 62 -8.07 -14.74 20.63
N SER A 63 -7.09 -13.96 20.18
CA SER A 63 -6.54 -12.84 20.92
C SER A 63 -7.49 -11.63 20.98
N ALA A 64 -8.59 -11.63 20.22
CA ALA A 64 -9.54 -10.52 20.19
C ALA A 64 -10.19 -10.27 21.55
N LYS A 65 -10.37 -11.30 22.37
CA LYS A 65 -10.93 -11.19 23.73
C LYS A 65 -10.05 -10.40 24.70
N PHE A 66 -8.75 -10.27 24.41
CA PHE A 66 -7.79 -9.56 25.25
C PHE A 66 -7.56 -8.11 24.79
N ILE A 67 -8.22 -7.65 23.73
CA ILE A 67 -8.01 -6.31 23.17
C ILE A 67 -9.13 -5.38 23.62
N ILE A 68 -8.78 -4.42 24.48
CA ILE A 68 -9.72 -3.43 25.04
C ILE A 68 -10.01 -2.33 24.00
N GLU A 69 -8.96 -1.75 23.41
CA GLU A 69 -9.08 -0.68 22.42
C GLU A 69 -8.15 -0.91 21.23
N ARG A 70 -8.53 -0.40 20.04
CA ARG A 70 -7.62 -0.34 18.89
C ARG A 70 -6.73 0.90 19.01
N ARG A 71 -5.50 0.79 18.50
CA ARG A 71 -4.56 1.93 18.42
C ARG A 71 -5.20 3.12 17.68
N LYS A 72 -5.33 4.25 18.38
CA LYS A 72 -5.67 5.55 17.79
C LYS A 72 -4.47 6.09 17.00
N LYS A 73 -4.77 6.91 16.00
CA LYS A 73 -3.75 7.55 15.16
C LYS A 73 -3.08 8.69 15.90
#